data_AF-A0A8I1UH26-F1
#
_entry.id   AF-A0A8I1UH26-F1
#
_cell.length_a   1.000
_cell.length_b   1.000
_cell.length_c   1.000
_cell.angle_alpha   90.00
_cell.angle_beta   90.00
_cell.angle_gamma   90.00
#
_symmetry.space_group_name_H-M   'P 1'
#
loop_
_entity.id
_entity.type
_entity.pdbx_description
1 polymer ?
#
loop_
_entity_poly.entity_id
_entity_poly.type
_entity_poly.pdbx_seq_one_letter_code
_entity_poly.pdbx_strand_id
1 'polypeptide(L)'
;MSFAAARREGATPARDALRALWIGAGEPAEALVMAHLEGDEPALPSSFAVGTAAQVGIAAAALAAAQLWQLRGGQRQRVAVAMRDAALECRSERYLRVDGRPMAEFRDRIAGVYRCGDGRWIRLHTNFPHHRDGILALLECTGERADVERALQRWSALDFEERAAGAGLPTAVSRSFAEWEAHEQAAAVAPLPLVGIERIGDAPPRSLPPGRGPLDAVRVLDLTRVIAGPVCTRVLAGHGADVLLVTAAHLPAIEPLVIDTGRGKLSCRIDLREPAGRDRLRALLREADVLVAAYRPGALDALGFGAADLVRLRPGLVCVSLSAWGQAGPWAGRRGYDSLVQMATGLDDAEAAAAGADQPKPLPAQILDHASGQLMAFGAMAALRRRAIEGGSWHVRVSLARTAHWLAALGRAAGGLAAPDPGFNDVRDRLEETASGFGRLTVVRPAARLSETPLQWRRPSVPLGTHAPAWPAGT
;
A
#
# COMPACT_ATOMS: atom_id res chain seq x y z
N MET A 1 19.65 -2.03 5.85
CA MET A 1 19.59 -3.41 6.38
C MET A 1 19.95 -4.35 5.24
N SER A 2 20.90 -5.27 5.43
CA SER A 2 21.23 -6.31 4.43
C SER A 2 20.16 -7.42 4.39
N PHE A 3 19.95 -8.04 3.23
CA PHE A 3 19.13 -9.25 3.04
C PHE A 3 19.76 -10.50 3.67
N ALA A 4 20.88 -10.39 4.38
CA ALA A 4 21.43 -11.47 5.20
C ALA A 4 20.38 -12.06 6.18
N ALA A 5 19.50 -11.21 6.74
CA ALA A 5 18.39 -11.66 7.59
C ALA A 5 17.33 -12.48 6.82
N ALA A 6 17.19 -12.29 5.50
CA ALA A 6 16.28 -13.05 4.64
C ALA A 6 16.74 -14.49 4.38
N ARG A 7 17.99 -14.80 4.74
CA ARG A 7 18.58 -16.15 4.68
C ARG A 7 18.56 -16.84 6.03
N ARG A 8 18.12 -16.16 7.10
CA ARG A 8 18.03 -16.73 8.44
C ARG A 8 16.77 -17.59 8.55
N GLU A 9 16.94 -18.80 9.07
CA GLU A 9 15.82 -19.64 9.49
C GLU A 9 15.12 -19.06 10.72
N GLY A 10 13.79 -19.07 10.70
CA GLY A 10 12.94 -18.58 11.78
C GLY A 10 12.48 -17.13 11.55
N ALA A 11 11.18 -16.91 11.72
CA ALA A 11 10.57 -15.60 11.63
C ALA A 11 10.88 -14.79 12.90
N THR A 12 11.07 -13.48 12.72
CA THR A 12 11.12 -12.53 13.83
C THR A 12 9.75 -12.51 14.51
N PRO A 13 9.67 -12.66 15.84
CA PRO A 13 8.39 -12.57 16.54
C PRO A 13 7.69 -11.24 16.25
N ALA A 14 6.39 -11.28 15.98
CA ALA A 14 5.63 -10.08 15.58
C ALA A 14 5.70 -8.95 16.62
N ARG A 15 5.80 -9.29 17.91
CA ARG A 15 5.97 -8.30 19.00
C ARG A 15 7.29 -7.52 18.88
N ASP A 16 8.37 -8.20 18.51
CA ASP A 16 9.68 -7.58 18.36
C ASP A 16 9.74 -6.73 17.09
N ALA A 17 9.16 -7.24 15.99
CA ALA A 17 9.02 -6.48 14.75
C ALA A 17 8.17 -5.22 14.92
N LEU A 18 7.06 -5.30 15.66
CA LEU A 18 6.23 -4.14 16.02
C LEU A 18 7.00 -3.16 16.89
N ARG A 19 7.71 -3.61 17.91
CA ARG A 19 8.57 -2.75 18.74
C ARG A 19 9.61 -2.03 17.90
N ALA A 20 10.30 -2.73 17.01
CA ALA A 20 11.33 -2.15 16.15
C ALA A 20 10.74 -1.08 15.20
N LEU A 21 9.59 -1.35 14.57
CA LEU A 21 8.87 -0.37 13.75
C LEU A 21 8.47 0.87 14.58
N TRP A 22 7.85 0.64 15.73
CA TRP A 22 7.29 1.69 16.59
C TRP A 22 8.37 2.63 17.14
N ILE A 23 9.44 2.06 17.71
CA ILE A 23 10.57 2.83 18.23
C ILE A 23 11.37 3.47 17.10
N GLY A 24 11.57 2.76 15.98
CA GLY A 24 12.28 3.30 14.81
C GLY A 24 11.55 4.49 14.18
N ALA A 25 10.22 4.55 14.32
CA ALA A 25 9.44 5.70 13.94
C ALA A 25 9.45 6.82 14.99
N GLY A 26 10.05 6.64 16.16
CA GLY A 26 10.10 7.64 17.24
C GLY A 26 8.81 7.74 18.06
N GLU A 27 7.98 6.69 18.07
CA GLU A 27 6.75 6.67 18.88
C GLU A 27 7.02 6.17 20.32
N PRO A 28 6.21 6.58 21.31
CA PRO A 28 6.48 6.31 22.73
C PRO A 28 6.34 4.82 23.08
N ALA A 29 7.37 4.24 23.72
CA ALA A 29 7.46 2.81 23.98
C ALA A 29 6.32 2.29 24.87
N GLU A 30 5.81 3.12 25.77
CA GLU A 30 4.74 2.77 26.71
C GLU A 30 3.44 2.36 26.03
N ALA A 31 3.19 2.83 24.80
CA ALA A 31 1.99 2.46 24.04
C ALA A 31 1.98 0.97 23.65
N LEU A 32 3.15 0.34 23.54
CA LEU A 32 3.28 -1.06 23.13
C LEU A 32 2.67 -2.04 24.14
N VAL A 33 2.52 -1.64 25.42
CA VAL A 33 1.86 -2.48 26.43
C VAL A 33 0.38 -2.71 26.13
N MET A 34 -0.22 -1.85 25.30
CA MET A 34 -1.61 -1.95 24.89
C MET A 34 -1.81 -2.87 23.67
N ALA A 35 -0.71 -3.37 23.07
CA ALA A 35 -0.74 -4.23 21.90
C ALA A 35 -0.83 -5.71 22.30
N HIS A 36 -1.84 -6.40 21.77
CA HIS A 36 -2.02 -7.84 21.91
C HIS A 36 -1.98 -8.52 20.55
N LEU A 37 -0.89 -9.22 20.26
CA LEU A 37 -0.69 -9.96 19.02
C LEU A 37 -0.90 -11.44 19.29
N GLU A 38 -1.86 -12.04 18.60
CA GLU A 38 -2.27 -13.45 18.71
C GLU A 38 -1.88 -14.23 17.46
N GLY A 39 -1.46 -15.49 17.64
CA GLY A 39 -1.07 -16.39 16.55
C GLY A 39 0.37 -16.21 16.07
N ASP A 40 0.84 -17.21 15.34
CA ASP A 40 2.22 -17.34 14.86
C ASP A 40 2.23 -17.76 13.38
N GLU A 41 3.38 -17.63 12.73
CA GLU A 41 3.56 -18.15 11.36
C GLU A 41 3.49 -19.69 11.32
N PRO A 42 3.07 -20.28 10.19
CA PRO A 42 2.65 -19.62 8.95
C PRO A 42 1.15 -19.29 8.89
N ALA A 43 0.82 -18.06 8.48
CA ALA A 43 -0.58 -17.66 8.23
C ALA A 43 -1.06 -17.84 6.77
N LEU A 44 -0.11 -17.95 5.83
CA LEU A 44 -0.32 -18.10 4.39
C LEU A 44 0.73 -19.05 3.80
N PRO A 45 0.50 -19.65 2.62
CA PRO A 45 1.45 -20.56 1.97
C PRO A 45 2.67 -19.82 1.43
N SER A 46 3.57 -19.40 2.31
CA SER A 46 4.81 -18.71 1.95
C SER A 46 6.00 -19.12 2.78
N SER A 47 7.19 -19.08 2.20
CA SER A 47 8.43 -19.24 2.96
C SER A 47 8.82 -17.97 3.73
N PHE A 48 8.23 -16.81 3.44
CA PHE A 48 8.47 -15.55 4.15
C PHE A 48 7.47 -15.32 5.28
N ALA A 49 7.85 -14.51 6.27
CA ALA A 49 7.00 -14.10 7.38
C ALA A 49 5.92 -13.06 6.97
N VAL A 50 5.07 -13.42 6.01
CA VAL A 50 4.02 -12.57 5.44
C VAL A 50 2.90 -12.27 6.44
N GLY A 51 2.58 -13.22 7.34
CA GLY A 51 1.60 -13.02 8.41
C GLY A 51 2.09 -11.99 9.42
N THR A 52 3.38 -12.02 9.74
CA THR A 52 4.06 -11.05 10.61
C THR A 52 4.02 -9.66 10.00
N ALA A 53 4.34 -9.52 8.70
CA ALA A 53 4.28 -8.24 8.01
C ALA A 53 2.86 -7.65 8.02
N ALA A 54 1.84 -8.47 7.76
CA ALA A 54 0.44 -8.08 7.82
C ALA A 54 0.03 -7.64 9.24
N GLN A 55 0.29 -8.47 10.24
CA GLN A 55 -0.09 -8.23 11.63
C GLN A 55 0.58 -6.98 12.21
N VAL A 56 1.88 -6.79 11.96
CA VAL A 56 2.65 -5.65 12.46
C VAL A 56 2.17 -4.33 11.83
N GLY A 57 1.92 -4.31 10.53
CA GLY A 57 1.40 -3.12 9.85
C GLY A 57 0.05 -2.68 10.42
N ILE A 58 -0.89 -3.61 10.53
CA ILE A 58 -2.24 -3.37 11.08
C ILE A 58 -2.16 -2.94 12.56
N ALA A 59 -1.34 -3.61 13.37
CA ALA A 59 -1.18 -3.28 14.78
C ALA A 59 -0.58 -1.88 14.99
N ALA A 60 0.43 -1.49 14.20
CA ALA A 60 1.03 -0.17 14.28
C ALA A 60 0.01 0.93 13.93
N ALA A 61 -0.77 0.75 12.87
CA ALA A 61 -1.82 1.70 12.50
C ALA A 61 -2.88 1.83 13.62
N ALA A 62 -3.38 0.70 14.13
CA ALA A 62 -4.37 0.70 15.20
C ALA A 62 -3.85 1.31 16.52
N LEU A 63 -2.58 1.08 16.88
CA LEU A 63 -1.96 1.73 18.03
C LEU A 63 -1.80 3.24 17.84
N ALA A 64 -1.42 3.69 16.64
CA ALA A 64 -1.36 5.12 16.37
C ALA A 64 -2.75 5.78 16.45
N ALA A 65 -3.80 5.10 16.01
CA ALA A 65 -5.18 5.55 16.24
C ALA A 65 -5.51 5.62 17.74
N ALA A 66 -5.10 4.62 18.53
CA ALA A 66 -5.28 4.63 19.98
C ALA A 66 -4.54 5.81 20.67
N GLN A 67 -3.34 6.16 20.19
CA GLN A 67 -2.59 7.32 20.68
C GLN A 67 -3.29 8.65 20.33
N LEU A 68 -3.86 8.77 19.13
CA LEU A 68 -4.65 9.96 18.77
C LEU A 68 -5.94 10.06 19.58
N TRP A 69 -6.59 8.95 19.87
CA TRP A 69 -7.75 8.91 20.77
C TRP A 69 -7.40 9.41 22.17
N GLN A 70 -6.29 8.94 22.73
CA GLN A 70 -5.81 9.39 24.03
C GLN A 70 -5.46 10.89 24.01
N LEU A 71 -4.82 11.38 22.93
CA LEU A 71 -4.50 12.80 22.76
C LEU A 71 -5.76 13.69 22.73
N ARG A 72 -6.90 13.17 22.26
CA ARG A 72 -8.20 13.86 22.30
C ARG A 72 -8.88 13.83 23.67
N GLY A 73 -8.26 13.22 24.69
CA GLY A 73 -8.85 13.03 26.02
C GLY A 73 -9.59 11.70 26.19
N GLY A 74 -9.49 10.80 25.21
CA GLY A 74 -10.03 9.45 25.29
C GLY A 74 -9.29 8.57 26.29
N GLN A 75 -9.95 7.50 26.76
CA GLN A 75 -9.33 6.49 27.60
C GLN A 75 -8.25 5.71 26.84
N ARG A 76 -7.21 5.25 27.55
CA ARG A 76 -6.25 4.29 26.99
C ARG A 76 -7.00 3.02 26.59
N GLN A 77 -6.71 2.50 25.41
CA GLN A 77 -7.45 1.37 24.83
C GLN A 77 -6.52 0.26 24.37
N ARG A 78 -7.00 -0.99 24.49
CA ARG A 78 -6.29 -2.18 24.02
C ARG A 78 -6.47 -2.35 22.52
N VAL A 79 -5.41 -2.78 21.84
CA VAL A 79 -5.40 -3.12 20.42
C VAL A 79 -5.05 -4.60 20.29
N ALA A 80 -5.98 -5.40 19.77
CA ALA A 80 -5.75 -6.81 19.50
C ALA A 80 -5.76 -7.08 17.99
N VAL A 81 -4.77 -7.85 17.50
CA VAL A 81 -4.68 -8.25 16.10
C VAL A 81 -4.28 -9.72 16.03
N ALA A 82 -5.17 -10.57 15.50
CA ALA A 82 -4.85 -11.97 15.25
C ALA A 82 -4.15 -12.10 13.89
N MET A 83 -3.07 -12.90 13.83
CA MET A 83 -2.25 -13.04 12.62
C MET A 83 -3.05 -13.59 11.43
N ARG A 84 -3.93 -14.58 11.68
CA ARG A 84 -4.85 -15.10 10.66
C ARG A 84 -5.70 -13.98 10.07
N ASP A 85 -6.36 -13.18 10.91
CA ASP A 85 -7.25 -12.12 10.44
C ASP A 85 -6.49 -11.07 9.63
N ALA A 86 -5.28 -10.70 10.08
CA ALA A 86 -4.42 -9.75 9.39
C ALA A 86 -3.99 -10.25 8.00
N ALA A 87 -3.62 -11.54 7.91
CA ALA A 87 -3.27 -12.17 6.64
C ALA A 87 -4.46 -12.24 5.66
N LEU A 88 -5.67 -12.50 6.17
CA LEU A 88 -6.90 -12.49 5.38
C LEU A 88 -7.28 -11.08 4.91
N GLU A 89 -7.10 -10.06 5.74
CA GLU A 89 -7.34 -8.67 5.37
C GLU A 89 -6.38 -8.21 4.25
N CYS A 90 -5.12 -8.66 4.27
CA CYS A 90 -4.15 -8.41 3.19
C CYS A 90 -4.41 -9.20 1.90
N ARG A 91 -5.56 -9.91 1.83
CA ARG A 91 -6.07 -10.60 0.65
C ARG A 91 -7.55 -10.26 0.42
N SER A 92 -8.06 -9.17 0.99
CA SER A 92 -9.49 -8.84 1.02
C SER A 92 -10.13 -8.84 -0.37
N GLU A 93 -9.39 -8.41 -1.39
CA GLU A 93 -9.85 -8.41 -2.78
C GLU A 93 -10.19 -9.81 -3.34
N ARG A 94 -9.57 -10.88 -2.82
CA ARG A 94 -9.85 -12.26 -3.26
C ARG A 94 -11.19 -12.79 -2.76
N TYR A 95 -11.61 -12.30 -1.59
CA TYR A 95 -12.84 -12.74 -0.93
C TYR A 95 -14.04 -11.87 -1.27
N LEU A 96 -13.83 -10.73 -1.93
CA LEU A 96 -14.89 -9.80 -2.31
C LEU A 96 -15.97 -10.48 -3.15
N ARG A 97 -17.23 -10.26 -2.78
CA ARG A 97 -18.41 -10.63 -3.58
C ARG A 97 -19.33 -9.43 -3.74
N VAL A 98 -20.02 -9.35 -4.88
CA VAL A 98 -21.12 -8.42 -5.13
C VAL A 98 -22.36 -9.24 -5.43
N ASP A 99 -23.42 -9.04 -4.65
CA ASP A 99 -24.67 -9.81 -4.72
C ASP A 99 -24.43 -11.33 -4.72
N GLY A 100 -23.52 -11.77 -3.84
CA GLY A 100 -23.12 -13.16 -3.69
C GLY A 100 -22.19 -13.71 -4.78
N ARG A 101 -21.84 -12.93 -5.80
CA ARG A 101 -21.02 -13.37 -6.94
C ARG A 101 -19.56 -12.97 -6.81
N PRO A 102 -18.59 -13.84 -7.18
CA PRO A 102 -17.19 -13.47 -7.25
C PRO A 102 -16.96 -12.35 -8.26
N MET A 103 -16.01 -11.47 -7.94
CA MET A 103 -15.52 -10.48 -8.89
C MET A 103 -14.77 -11.16 -10.03
N ALA A 104 -14.87 -10.59 -11.23
CA ALA A 104 -14.10 -11.04 -12.39
C ALA A 104 -12.58 -10.85 -12.14
N GLU A 105 -11.79 -11.77 -12.67
CA GLU A 105 -10.33 -11.61 -12.71
C GLU A 105 -9.98 -10.42 -13.62
N PHE A 106 -9.20 -9.48 -13.10
CA PHE A 106 -8.78 -8.27 -13.81
C PHE A 106 -7.38 -8.38 -14.43
N ARG A 107 -6.78 -9.57 -14.37
CA ARG A 107 -5.45 -9.82 -14.94
C ARG A 107 -5.56 -9.80 -16.46
N ASP A 108 -4.76 -8.96 -17.09
CA ASP A 108 -4.68 -8.90 -18.56
C ASP A 108 -4.05 -10.19 -19.12
N ARG A 109 -4.41 -10.56 -20.36
CA ARG A 109 -4.02 -11.84 -20.97
C ARG A 109 -2.51 -12.00 -21.15
N ILE A 110 -1.78 -10.90 -21.30
CA ILE A 110 -0.32 -10.91 -21.43
C ILE A 110 0.38 -10.44 -20.14
N ALA A 111 -0.36 -10.28 -19.04
CA ALA A 111 0.24 -10.01 -17.74
C ALA A 111 0.80 -11.31 -17.16
N GLY A 112 2.05 -11.30 -16.71
CA GLY A 112 2.64 -12.49 -16.10
C GLY A 112 4.15 -12.55 -16.24
N VAL A 113 4.68 -13.74 -15.99
CA VAL A 113 6.12 -14.05 -16.03
C VAL A 113 6.45 -14.80 -17.32
N TYR A 114 7.56 -14.43 -17.95
CA TYR A 114 8.02 -14.88 -19.26
C TYR A 114 9.52 -15.15 -19.23
N ARG A 115 9.96 -16.14 -20.00
CA ARG A 115 11.39 -16.42 -20.18
C ARG A 115 11.91 -15.66 -21.39
N CYS A 116 13.04 -14.99 -21.24
CA CYS A 116 13.75 -14.29 -22.32
C CYS A 116 14.76 -15.21 -23.02
N GLY A 117 15.35 -14.74 -24.13
CA GLY A 117 16.29 -15.52 -24.93
C GLY A 117 17.60 -15.88 -24.21
N ASP A 118 17.97 -15.09 -23.20
CA ASP A 118 19.10 -15.36 -22.30
C ASP A 118 18.74 -16.33 -21.15
N GLY A 119 17.54 -16.89 -21.17
CA GLY A 119 17.06 -17.85 -20.17
C GLY A 119 16.56 -17.23 -18.87
N ARG A 120 16.71 -15.90 -18.67
CA ARG A 120 16.23 -15.20 -17.49
C ARG A 120 14.73 -14.96 -17.53
N TRP A 121 14.13 -14.81 -16.36
CA TRP A 121 12.71 -14.51 -16.21
C TRP A 121 12.44 -13.01 -16.09
N ILE A 122 11.39 -12.53 -16.75
CA ILE A 122 10.88 -11.17 -16.65
C ILE A 122 9.37 -11.18 -16.39
N ARG A 123 8.88 -10.22 -15.60
CA ARG A 123 7.45 -9.98 -15.38
C ARG A 123 6.99 -8.74 -16.13
N LEU A 124 5.89 -8.90 -16.86
CA LEU A 124 5.17 -7.82 -17.55
C LEU A 124 3.92 -7.44 -16.76
N HIS A 125 3.76 -6.15 -16.43
CA HIS A 125 2.57 -5.64 -15.78
C HIS A 125 1.64 -4.90 -16.75
N THR A 126 0.72 -5.63 -17.39
CA THR A 126 -0.13 -5.12 -18.48
C THR A 126 -1.61 -4.95 -18.11
N ASN A 127 -1.95 -4.97 -16.81
CA ASN A 127 -3.34 -4.82 -16.32
C ASN A 127 -4.02 -3.47 -16.68
N PHE A 128 -3.31 -2.56 -17.35
CA PHE A 128 -3.88 -1.33 -17.90
C PHE A 128 -3.69 -1.29 -19.41
N PRO A 129 -4.71 -0.88 -20.20
CA PRO A 129 -4.64 -0.91 -21.67
C PRO A 129 -3.39 -0.24 -22.25
N HIS A 130 -3.07 0.97 -21.80
CA HIS A 130 -1.87 1.69 -22.27
C HIS A 130 -0.54 1.00 -21.93
N HIS A 131 -0.47 0.18 -20.88
CA HIS A 131 0.72 -0.64 -20.61
C HIS A 131 0.77 -1.87 -21.53
N ARG A 132 -0.35 -2.56 -21.71
CA ARG A 132 -0.48 -3.67 -22.67
C ARG A 132 -0.09 -3.23 -24.07
N ASP A 133 -0.72 -2.17 -24.57
CA ASP A 133 -0.55 -1.67 -25.93
C ASP A 133 0.90 -1.21 -26.15
N GLY A 134 1.51 -0.56 -25.16
CA GLY A 134 2.92 -0.16 -25.23
C GLY A 134 3.89 -1.35 -25.23
N ILE A 135 3.63 -2.41 -24.45
CA ILE A 135 4.45 -3.62 -24.44
C ILE A 135 4.35 -4.36 -25.79
N LEU A 136 3.13 -4.48 -26.34
CA LEU A 136 2.92 -5.10 -27.65
C LEU A 136 3.61 -4.31 -28.78
N ALA A 137 3.53 -2.99 -28.72
CA ALA A 137 4.24 -2.12 -29.65
C ALA A 137 5.77 -2.29 -29.53
N LEU A 138 6.29 -2.42 -28.31
CA LEU A 138 7.72 -2.59 -28.07
C LEU A 138 8.26 -3.96 -28.53
N LEU A 139 7.45 -5.00 -28.42
CA LEU A 139 7.77 -6.36 -28.85
C LEU A 139 7.49 -6.62 -30.33
N GLU A 140 6.79 -5.69 -30.99
CA GLU A 140 6.33 -5.80 -32.37
C GLU A 140 5.51 -7.08 -32.61
N CYS A 141 4.58 -7.39 -31.70
CA CYS A 141 3.80 -8.62 -31.74
C CYS A 141 2.30 -8.40 -31.49
N THR A 142 1.51 -9.42 -31.85
CA THR A 142 0.06 -9.49 -31.58
C THR A 142 -0.23 -9.84 -30.12
N GLY A 143 -1.46 -9.55 -29.69
CA GLY A 143 -1.88 -9.47 -28.29
C GLY A 143 -2.06 -10.79 -27.51
N GLU A 144 -1.53 -11.92 -27.98
CA GLU A 144 -1.68 -13.21 -27.31
C GLU A 144 -0.39 -13.64 -26.58
N ARG A 145 -0.53 -14.43 -25.51
CA ARG A 145 0.59 -14.83 -24.65
C ARG A 145 1.73 -15.52 -25.42
N ALA A 146 1.39 -16.40 -26.36
CA ALA A 146 2.37 -17.15 -27.15
C ALA A 146 3.21 -16.26 -28.08
N ASP A 147 2.62 -15.17 -28.58
CA ASP A 147 3.33 -14.22 -29.45
C ASP A 147 4.33 -13.39 -28.64
N VAL A 148 3.93 -12.97 -27.44
CA VAL A 148 4.81 -12.29 -26.46
C VAL A 148 5.96 -13.20 -26.04
N GLU A 149 5.69 -14.48 -25.75
CA GLU A 149 6.72 -15.48 -25.43
C GLU A 149 7.75 -15.60 -26.55
N ARG A 150 7.29 -15.73 -27.81
CA ARG A 150 8.16 -15.83 -28.99
C ARG A 150 8.97 -14.55 -29.21
N ALA A 151 8.36 -13.38 -29.03
CA ALA A 151 9.04 -12.10 -29.20
C ALA A 151 10.16 -11.91 -28.17
N LEU A 152 9.93 -12.27 -26.91
CA LEU A 152 10.90 -12.16 -25.81
C LEU A 152 12.11 -13.09 -25.96
N GLN A 153 12.02 -14.16 -26.77
CA GLN A 153 13.18 -15.00 -27.11
C GLN A 153 14.28 -14.23 -27.88
N ARG A 154 13.96 -13.07 -28.47
CA ARG A 154 14.91 -12.21 -29.19
C ARG A 154 15.63 -11.21 -28.28
N TRP A 155 15.29 -11.17 -27.00
CA TRP A 155 15.78 -10.18 -26.05
C TRP A 155 16.59 -10.83 -24.93
N SER A 156 17.62 -10.13 -24.45
CA SER A 156 18.05 -10.28 -23.07
C SER A 156 17.02 -9.66 -22.13
N ALA A 157 16.79 -10.28 -20.97
CA ALA A 157 15.83 -9.78 -20.00
C ALA A 157 16.19 -8.37 -19.49
N LEU A 158 17.48 -8.11 -19.23
CA LEU A 158 17.94 -6.82 -18.72
C LEU A 158 17.82 -5.71 -19.78
N ASP A 159 18.22 -6.00 -21.02
CA ASP A 159 18.10 -5.04 -22.13
C ASP A 159 16.64 -4.67 -22.38
N PHE A 160 15.72 -5.65 -22.35
CA PHE A 160 14.30 -5.39 -22.52
C PHE A 160 13.72 -4.61 -21.33
N GLU A 161 14.11 -4.91 -20.09
CA GLU A 161 13.67 -4.15 -18.92
C GLU A 161 14.12 -2.68 -19.00
N GLU A 162 15.35 -2.41 -19.40
CA GLU A 162 15.84 -1.05 -19.58
C GLU A 162 15.09 -0.33 -20.71
N ARG A 163 14.90 -1.02 -21.84
CA ARG A 163 14.16 -0.47 -22.98
C ARG A 163 12.70 -0.17 -22.62
N ALA A 164 12.03 -1.07 -21.91
CA ALA A 164 10.67 -0.89 -21.43
C ALA A 164 10.59 0.24 -20.39
N ALA A 165 11.53 0.31 -19.45
CA ALA A 165 11.61 1.40 -18.49
C ALA A 165 11.79 2.77 -19.15
N GLY A 166 12.63 2.86 -20.19
CA GLY A 166 12.80 4.07 -21.00
C GLY A 166 11.54 4.49 -21.76
N ALA A 167 10.68 3.54 -22.13
CA ALA A 167 9.35 3.80 -22.69
C ALA A 167 8.27 4.05 -21.61
N GLY A 168 8.64 4.05 -20.33
CA GLY A 168 7.73 4.20 -19.21
C GLY A 168 6.77 3.03 -19.02
N LEU A 169 7.15 1.82 -19.45
CA LEU A 169 6.38 0.59 -19.33
C LEU A 169 6.83 -0.22 -18.11
N PRO A 170 5.89 -0.74 -17.30
CA PRO A 170 6.22 -1.40 -16.03
C PRO A 170 6.59 -2.88 -16.24
N THR A 171 7.88 -3.18 -16.18
CA THR A 171 8.45 -4.54 -16.22
C THR A 171 9.51 -4.72 -15.14
N ALA A 172 9.80 -5.96 -14.77
CA ALA A 172 10.92 -6.26 -13.88
C ALA A 172 11.52 -7.65 -14.16
N VAL A 173 12.85 -7.72 -14.24
CA VAL A 173 13.62 -8.96 -14.31
C VAL A 173 13.67 -9.60 -12.93
N SER A 174 13.57 -10.93 -12.90
CA SER A 174 13.81 -11.72 -11.70
C SER A 174 15.30 -11.67 -11.35
N ARG A 175 15.57 -11.24 -10.13
CA ARG A 175 16.92 -11.15 -9.58
C ARG A 175 17.00 -12.04 -8.35
N SER A 176 18.17 -12.60 -8.08
CA SER A 176 18.45 -13.15 -6.74
C SER A 176 18.64 -12.02 -5.73
N PHE A 177 18.63 -12.34 -4.43
CA PHE A 177 19.01 -11.36 -3.41
C PHE A 177 20.42 -10.81 -3.60
N ALA A 178 21.37 -11.64 -4.04
CA ALA A 178 22.74 -11.20 -4.25
C ALA A 178 22.85 -10.18 -5.39
N GLU A 179 22.14 -10.42 -6.51
CA GLU A 179 22.06 -9.47 -7.61
C GLU A 179 21.38 -8.16 -7.18
N TRP A 180 20.31 -8.24 -6.39
CA TRP A 180 19.64 -7.04 -5.89
C TRP A 180 20.51 -6.25 -4.93
N GLU A 181 21.17 -6.88 -3.95
CA GLU A 181 22.06 -6.22 -3.01
C GLU A 181 23.25 -5.51 -3.70
N ALA A 182 23.72 -6.05 -4.82
CA ALA A 182 24.78 -5.44 -5.64
C ALA A 182 24.27 -4.26 -6.48
N HIS A 183 22.95 -4.09 -6.65
CA HIS A 183 22.37 -3.08 -7.52
C HIS A 183 22.33 -1.69 -6.86
N GLU A 184 22.65 -0.64 -7.62
CA GLU A 184 22.71 0.75 -7.13
C GLU A 184 21.40 1.22 -6.49
N GLN A 185 20.25 0.81 -7.05
CA GLN A 185 18.95 1.12 -6.46
C GLN A 185 18.78 0.52 -5.05
N ALA A 186 19.26 -0.70 -4.81
CA ALA A 186 19.16 -1.31 -3.49
C ALA A 186 20.00 -0.54 -2.49
N ALA A 187 21.23 -0.14 -2.87
CA ALA A 187 22.11 0.69 -2.05
C ALA A 187 21.46 2.05 -1.69
N ALA A 188 20.77 2.69 -2.65
CA ALA A 188 20.08 3.95 -2.42
C ALA A 188 18.87 3.84 -1.47
N VAL A 189 18.18 2.70 -1.46
CA VAL A 189 16.98 2.47 -0.64
C VAL A 189 17.32 1.92 0.75
N ALA A 190 18.39 1.14 0.87
CA ALA A 190 18.80 0.48 2.12
C ALA A 190 18.89 1.38 3.36
N PRO A 191 19.39 2.64 3.28
CA PRO A 191 19.49 3.53 4.43
C PRO A 191 18.18 4.27 4.74
N LEU A 192 17.19 4.24 3.85
CA LEU A 192 15.93 4.94 4.07
C LEU A 192 15.15 4.30 5.24
N PRO A 193 14.44 5.10 6.06
CA PRO A 193 13.54 4.56 7.07
C PRO A 193 12.41 3.76 6.41
N LEU A 194 11.88 2.76 7.12
CA LEU A 194 10.71 2.01 6.67
C LEU A 194 9.49 2.93 6.53
N VAL A 195 9.31 3.82 7.51
CA VAL A 195 8.35 4.92 7.50
C VAL A 195 9.11 6.20 7.82
N GLY A 196 9.44 6.99 6.81
CA GLY A 196 10.07 8.30 7.03
C GLY A 196 9.01 9.31 7.44
N ILE A 197 9.21 10.02 8.56
CA ILE A 197 8.30 11.07 9.06
C ILE A 197 9.13 12.32 9.31
N GLU A 198 9.09 13.26 8.37
CA GLU A 198 9.95 14.43 8.35
C GLU A 198 9.14 15.72 8.46
N ARG A 199 9.62 16.69 9.24
CA ARG A 199 9.04 18.04 9.29
C ARG A 199 9.50 18.81 8.05
N ILE A 200 8.56 19.32 7.26
CA ILE A 200 8.81 19.99 5.96
C ILE A 200 8.38 21.46 5.94
N GLY A 201 7.91 22.00 7.05
CA GLY A 201 7.57 23.42 7.16
C GLY A 201 7.11 23.79 8.57
N ASP A 202 7.21 25.08 8.88
CA ASP A 202 6.72 25.64 10.14
C ASP A 202 5.21 25.91 10.11
N ALA A 203 4.55 25.60 11.22
CA ALA A 203 3.15 25.92 11.50
C ALA A 203 2.93 25.81 13.01
N PRO A 204 2.00 26.57 13.61
CA PRO A 204 1.67 26.40 15.02
C PRO A 204 1.10 24.99 15.29
N PRO A 205 1.27 24.46 16.52
CA PRO A 205 0.55 23.28 16.97
C PRO A 205 -0.96 23.41 16.71
N ARG A 206 -1.57 22.32 16.21
CA ARG A 206 -3.01 22.28 15.94
C ARG A 206 -3.64 21.09 16.63
N SER A 207 -4.30 21.35 17.74
CA SER A 207 -5.05 20.33 18.48
C SER A 207 -6.09 19.67 17.60
N LEU A 208 -6.33 18.38 17.87
CA LEU A 208 -7.43 17.66 17.27
C LEU A 208 -8.74 18.12 17.92
N PRO A 209 -9.78 18.46 17.15
CA PRO A 209 -11.06 18.87 17.72
C PRO A 209 -11.70 17.73 18.53
N PRO A 210 -12.67 18.01 19.41
CA PRO A 210 -13.46 16.95 20.04
C PRO A 210 -14.11 16.03 19.00
N GLY A 211 -14.22 14.74 19.31
CA GLY A 211 -14.78 13.74 18.40
C GLY A 211 -15.07 12.43 19.11
N ARG A 212 -15.86 11.55 18.48
CA ARG A 212 -16.23 10.21 18.99
C ARG A 212 -15.25 9.12 18.56
N GLY A 213 -14.30 9.44 17.67
CA GLY A 213 -13.28 8.53 17.18
C GLY A 213 -11.91 9.20 16.98
N PRO A 214 -10.86 8.40 16.74
CA PRO A 214 -9.48 8.90 16.63
C PRO A 214 -9.27 9.96 15.55
N LEU A 215 -9.93 9.81 14.40
CA LEU A 215 -9.78 10.68 13.24
C LEU A 215 -11.05 11.47 12.91
N ASP A 216 -11.99 11.59 13.85
CA ASP A 216 -13.16 12.43 13.65
C ASP A 216 -12.76 13.87 13.32
N ALA A 217 -13.45 14.45 12.33
CA ALA A 217 -13.19 15.77 11.74
C ALA A 217 -11.81 15.93 11.06
N VAL A 218 -11.05 14.85 10.87
CA VAL A 218 -9.84 14.87 10.03
C VAL A 218 -10.24 14.72 8.58
N ARG A 219 -9.82 15.67 7.74
CA ARG A 219 -10.09 15.66 6.30
C ARG A 219 -8.90 15.13 5.52
N VAL A 220 -9.10 14.06 4.75
CA VAL A 220 -8.07 13.37 3.99
C VAL A 220 -8.40 13.45 2.50
N LEU A 221 -7.50 14.06 1.74
CA LEU A 221 -7.59 14.09 0.29
C LEU A 221 -6.78 12.93 -0.29
N ASP A 222 -7.44 12.05 -1.03
CA ASP A 222 -6.87 10.82 -1.55
C ASP A 222 -6.68 10.93 -3.08
N LEU A 223 -5.42 10.98 -3.53
CA LEU A 223 -5.03 10.97 -4.95
C LEU A 223 -4.46 9.61 -5.38
N THR A 224 -4.79 8.55 -4.66
CA THR A 224 -4.17 7.24 -4.85
C THR A 224 -5.04 6.32 -5.71
N ARG A 225 -4.43 5.23 -6.19
CA ARG A 225 -5.08 4.20 -7.02
C ARG A 225 -4.48 2.84 -6.69
N VAL A 226 -5.12 1.78 -7.17
CA VAL A 226 -4.67 0.38 -7.05
C VAL A 226 -4.83 -0.14 -5.60
N ILE A 227 -3.77 -0.44 -4.85
CA ILE A 227 -3.89 -1.13 -3.54
C ILE A 227 -3.31 -0.31 -2.38
N ALA A 228 -1.99 -0.07 -2.33
CA ALA A 228 -1.34 0.46 -1.13
C ALA A 228 -1.89 1.81 -0.64
N GLY A 229 -1.98 2.80 -1.52
CA GLY A 229 -2.57 4.09 -1.19
C GLY A 229 -4.05 3.98 -0.77
N PRO A 230 -4.91 3.27 -1.54
CA PRO A 230 -6.29 3.06 -1.13
C PRO A 230 -6.46 2.26 0.17
N VAL A 231 -5.56 1.33 0.50
CA VAL A 231 -5.53 0.65 1.82
C VAL A 231 -5.27 1.66 2.93
N CYS A 232 -4.26 2.52 2.78
CA CYS A 232 -3.98 3.59 3.74
C CYS A 232 -5.23 4.43 4.01
N THR A 233 -5.87 4.95 2.97
CA THR A 233 -7.00 5.85 3.13
C THR A 233 -8.28 5.12 3.56
N ARG A 234 -8.42 3.82 3.28
CA ARG A 234 -9.50 2.98 3.86
C ARG A 234 -9.33 2.85 5.38
N VAL A 235 -8.10 2.66 5.85
CA VAL A 235 -7.78 2.58 7.29
C VAL A 235 -8.09 3.92 7.97
N LEU A 236 -7.68 5.04 7.37
CA LEU A 236 -8.00 6.37 7.90
C LEU A 236 -9.52 6.61 7.96
N ALA A 237 -10.27 6.23 6.93
CA ALA A 237 -11.74 6.32 6.93
C ALA A 237 -12.38 5.47 8.04
N GLY A 238 -11.86 4.25 8.26
CA GLY A 238 -12.33 3.34 9.30
C GLY A 238 -12.13 3.86 10.72
N HIS A 239 -11.16 4.74 10.93
CA HIS A 239 -10.93 5.45 12.20
C HIS A 239 -11.67 6.80 12.31
N GLY A 240 -12.54 7.12 11.34
CA GLY A 240 -13.46 8.27 11.40
C GLY A 240 -13.09 9.46 10.49
N ALA A 241 -12.02 9.38 9.69
CA ALA A 241 -11.64 10.47 8.80
C ALA A 241 -12.65 10.66 7.66
N ASP A 242 -12.87 11.92 7.27
CA ASP A 242 -13.55 12.26 6.02
C ASP A 242 -12.56 12.13 4.86
N VAL A 243 -12.63 11.00 4.16
CA VAL A 243 -11.76 10.69 3.02
C VAL A 243 -12.46 11.01 1.72
N LEU A 244 -11.87 11.90 0.91
CA LEU A 244 -12.34 12.24 -0.43
C LEU A 244 -11.35 11.73 -1.48
N LEU A 245 -11.72 10.64 -2.18
CA LEU A 245 -10.99 10.12 -3.32
C LEU A 245 -11.23 10.99 -4.55
N VAL A 246 -10.16 11.56 -5.09
CA VAL A 246 -10.16 12.34 -6.33
C VAL A 246 -9.66 11.48 -7.48
N THR A 247 -10.44 11.41 -8.54
CA THR A 247 -10.06 10.74 -9.80
C THR A 247 -10.45 11.58 -11.02
N ALA A 248 -10.24 11.07 -12.22
CA ALA A 248 -10.66 11.70 -13.47
C ALA A 248 -11.06 10.64 -14.49
N ALA A 249 -11.92 10.99 -15.45
CA ALA A 249 -12.46 10.04 -16.43
C ALA A 249 -11.38 9.34 -17.27
N HIS A 250 -10.26 10.02 -17.52
CA HIS A 250 -9.14 9.47 -18.30
C HIS A 250 -8.22 8.54 -17.48
N LEU A 251 -8.37 8.49 -16.15
CA LEU A 251 -7.54 7.66 -15.30
C LEU A 251 -8.13 6.24 -15.24
N PRO A 252 -7.35 5.20 -15.57
CA PRO A 252 -7.84 3.84 -15.47
C PRO A 252 -8.03 3.43 -14.01
N ALA A 253 -9.00 2.56 -13.79
CA ALA A 253 -9.33 1.96 -12.50
C ALA A 253 -9.54 0.44 -12.65
N ILE A 254 -9.27 -0.29 -11.58
CA ILE A 254 -9.53 -1.73 -11.48
C ILE A 254 -10.72 -1.87 -10.54
N GLU A 255 -11.89 -2.18 -11.08
CA GLU A 255 -13.16 -2.12 -10.35
C GLU A 255 -13.16 -2.96 -9.05
N PRO A 256 -12.71 -4.23 -9.03
CA PRO A 256 -12.66 -5.00 -7.78
C PRO A 256 -11.87 -4.30 -6.66
N LEU A 257 -10.76 -3.64 -7.00
CA LEU A 257 -9.95 -2.90 -6.03
C LEU A 257 -10.64 -1.62 -5.56
N VAL A 258 -11.34 -0.91 -6.46
CA VAL A 258 -12.16 0.26 -6.10
C VAL A 258 -13.26 -0.13 -5.11
N ILE A 259 -13.95 -1.25 -5.35
CA ILE A 259 -15.04 -1.71 -4.48
C ILE A 259 -14.50 -2.09 -3.09
N ASP A 260 -13.44 -2.89 -3.01
CA ASP A 260 -12.87 -3.36 -1.73
C ASP A 260 -12.26 -2.22 -0.89
N THR A 261 -11.52 -1.32 -1.55
CA THR A 261 -10.80 -0.24 -0.87
C THR A 261 -11.63 1.06 -0.77
N GLY A 262 -12.82 1.10 -1.37
CA GLY A 262 -13.73 2.26 -1.35
C GLY A 262 -14.52 2.44 -0.05
N ARG A 263 -14.52 1.44 0.84
CA ARG A 263 -15.28 1.45 2.09
C ARG A 263 -14.94 2.69 2.93
N GLY A 264 -15.97 3.45 3.32
CA GLY A 264 -15.85 4.66 4.12
C GLY A 264 -15.52 5.95 3.37
N LYS A 265 -15.29 5.90 2.05
CA LYS A 265 -14.80 7.03 1.27
C LYS A 265 -15.88 7.71 0.45
N LEU A 266 -15.73 9.02 0.29
CA LEU A 266 -16.37 9.78 -0.78
C LEU A 266 -15.50 9.67 -2.04
N SER A 267 -16.10 9.91 -3.22
CA SER A 267 -15.36 9.92 -4.49
C SER A 267 -15.88 11.01 -5.42
N CYS A 268 -14.98 11.85 -5.93
CA CYS A 268 -15.30 12.92 -6.87
C CYS A 268 -14.37 12.89 -8.10
N ARG A 269 -14.75 13.62 -9.15
CA ARG A 269 -13.94 13.80 -10.37
C ARG A 269 -13.36 15.21 -10.43
N ILE A 270 -12.04 15.29 -10.56
CA ILE A 270 -11.30 16.53 -10.81
C ILE A 270 -10.17 16.21 -11.79
N ASP A 271 -10.19 16.82 -12.98
CA ASP A 271 -9.13 16.66 -13.97
C ASP A 271 -8.02 17.71 -13.75
N LEU A 272 -6.85 17.28 -13.27
CA LEU A 272 -5.74 18.19 -12.97
C LEU A 272 -5.00 18.69 -14.23
N ARG A 273 -5.34 18.18 -15.43
CA ARG A 273 -4.86 18.73 -16.70
C ARG A 273 -5.49 20.10 -16.97
N GLU A 274 -6.69 20.33 -16.45
CA GLU A 274 -7.43 21.58 -16.59
C GLU A 274 -7.05 22.58 -15.47
N PRO A 275 -6.84 23.88 -15.79
CA PRO A 275 -6.61 24.90 -14.77
C PRO A 275 -7.70 24.93 -13.68
N ALA A 276 -8.97 24.84 -14.09
CA ALA A 276 -10.10 24.83 -13.16
C ALA A 276 -10.08 23.62 -12.20
N GLY A 277 -9.65 22.45 -12.68
CA GLY A 277 -9.46 21.28 -11.85
C GLY A 277 -8.35 21.48 -10.81
N ARG A 278 -7.24 22.12 -11.20
CA ARG A 278 -6.17 22.48 -10.25
C ARG A 278 -6.66 23.47 -9.21
N ASP A 279 -7.44 24.48 -9.58
CA ASP A 279 -8.01 25.43 -8.63
C ASP A 279 -9.00 24.79 -7.66
N ARG A 280 -9.82 23.85 -8.16
CA ARG A 280 -10.71 23.06 -7.30
C ARG A 280 -9.93 22.21 -6.30
N LEU A 281 -8.85 21.57 -6.73
CA LEU A 281 -8.01 20.78 -5.82
C LEU A 281 -7.35 21.67 -4.76
N ARG A 282 -6.84 22.85 -5.15
CA ARG A 282 -6.29 23.84 -4.20
C ARG A 282 -7.32 24.27 -3.15
N ALA A 283 -8.58 24.48 -3.56
CA ALA A 283 -9.65 24.83 -2.63
C ALA A 283 -9.87 23.72 -1.58
N LEU A 284 -9.96 22.46 -2.01
CA LEU A 284 -10.10 21.32 -1.09
C LEU A 284 -8.89 21.17 -0.15
N LEU A 285 -7.68 21.36 -0.68
CA LEU A 285 -6.43 21.28 0.09
C LEU A 285 -6.31 22.33 1.19
N ARG A 286 -6.84 23.55 1.00
CA ARG A 286 -6.87 24.59 2.04
C ARG A 286 -7.61 24.16 3.30
N GLU A 287 -8.50 23.19 3.17
CA GLU A 287 -9.32 22.66 4.25
C GLU A 287 -8.87 21.27 4.72
N ALA A 288 -7.94 20.62 4.00
CA ALA A 288 -7.46 19.29 4.31
C ALA A 288 -6.51 19.29 5.52
N ASP A 289 -6.43 18.12 6.16
CA ASP A 289 -5.44 17.80 7.18
C ASP A 289 -4.35 16.87 6.64
N VAL A 290 -4.74 15.97 5.74
CA VAL A 290 -3.85 14.99 5.13
C VAL A 290 -4.06 14.98 3.62
N LEU A 291 -2.97 14.94 2.87
CA LEU A 291 -2.96 14.57 1.45
C LEU A 291 -2.24 13.23 1.31
N VAL A 292 -2.86 12.26 0.64
CA VAL A 292 -2.23 10.98 0.32
C VAL A 292 -2.05 10.85 -1.19
N ALA A 293 -0.83 10.57 -1.63
CA ALA A 293 -0.46 10.42 -3.03
C ALA A 293 0.41 9.17 -3.24
N ALA A 294 0.19 8.46 -4.34
CA ALA A 294 0.94 7.25 -4.69
C ALA A 294 1.48 7.36 -6.13
N TYR A 295 2.20 8.45 -6.40
CA TYR A 295 2.83 8.73 -7.68
C TYR A 295 4.35 8.67 -7.57
N ARG A 296 5.03 8.64 -8.72
CA ARG A 296 6.48 8.78 -8.77
C ARG A 296 6.90 10.09 -8.06
N PRO A 297 8.08 10.11 -7.40
CA PRO A 297 8.69 11.34 -6.91
C PRO A 297 8.61 12.47 -7.94
N GLY A 298 8.14 13.64 -7.51
CA GLY A 298 8.01 14.83 -8.37
C GLY A 298 6.85 14.85 -9.36
N ALA A 299 6.05 13.79 -9.47
CA ALA A 299 5.00 13.69 -10.50
C ALA A 299 3.88 14.74 -10.38
N LEU A 300 3.74 15.37 -9.21
CA LEU A 300 2.74 16.42 -8.96
C LEU A 300 3.34 17.83 -8.94
N ASP A 301 4.66 17.96 -9.03
CA ASP A 301 5.36 19.24 -8.87
C ASP A 301 5.02 20.19 -10.02
N ALA A 302 5.03 19.69 -11.26
CA ALA A 302 4.66 20.46 -12.45
C ALA A 302 3.18 20.91 -12.44
N LEU A 303 2.33 20.31 -11.60
CA LEU A 303 0.93 20.69 -11.41
C LEU A 303 0.76 21.72 -10.26
N GLY A 304 1.84 22.08 -9.57
CA GLY A 304 1.85 22.99 -8.43
C GLY A 304 1.38 22.34 -7.12
N PHE A 305 1.59 21.02 -6.99
CA PHE A 305 1.28 20.25 -5.79
C PHE A 305 2.50 19.48 -5.27
N GLY A 306 3.70 20.05 -5.46
CA GLY A 306 4.91 19.56 -4.81
C GLY A 306 4.89 19.88 -3.31
N ALA A 307 5.76 19.22 -2.53
CA ALA A 307 5.77 19.38 -1.07
C ALA A 307 5.89 20.86 -0.63
N ALA A 308 6.78 21.63 -1.25
CA ALA A 308 6.94 23.05 -0.95
C ALA A 308 5.70 23.88 -1.31
N ASP A 309 5.03 23.58 -2.43
CA ASP A 309 3.79 24.26 -2.83
C ASP A 309 2.65 23.97 -1.85
N LEU A 310 2.54 22.71 -1.43
CA LEU A 310 1.53 22.25 -0.48
C LEU A 310 1.70 22.90 0.89
N VAL A 311 2.95 23.00 1.39
CA VAL A 311 3.25 23.68 2.66
C VAL A 311 2.90 25.16 2.60
N ARG A 312 3.19 25.84 1.47
CA ARG A 312 2.79 27.26 1.30
C ARG A 312 1.28 27.42 1.20
N LEU A 313 0.59 26.49 0.52
CA LEU A 313 -0.87 26.52 0.37
C LEU A 313 -1.59 26.24 1.69
N ARG A 314 -1.07 25.29 2.49
CA ARG A 314 -1.67 24.82 3.73
C ARG A 314 -0.58 24.49 4.76
N PRO A 315 -0.10 25.48 5.53
CA PRO A 315 0.76 25.23 6.69
C PRO A 315 0.06 24.29 7.68
N GLY A 316 0.79 23.29 8.19
CA GLY A 316 0.24 22.23 9.03
C GLY A 316 -0.36 21.05 8.26
N LEU A 317 -0.19 20.97 6.94
CA LEU A 317 -0.60 19.78 6.18
C LEU A 317 0.30 18.59 6.50
N VAL A 318 -0.28 17.40 6.59
CA VAL A 318 0.44 16.12 6.55
C VAL A 318 0.40 15.58 5.12
N CYS A 319 1.54 15.52 4.45
CA CYS A 319 1.69 14.88 3.15
C CYS A 319 2.11 13.43 3.33
N VAL A 320 1.44 12.49 2.66
CA VAL A 320 1.79 11.07 2.67
C VAL A 320 2.06 10.65 1.23
N SER A 321 3.26 10.14 0.97
CA SER A 321 3.66 9.69 -0.36
C SER A 321 4.14 8.24 -0.37
N LEU A 322 3.62 7.48 -1.32
CA LEU A 322 4.14 6.16 -1.70
C LEU A 322 4.82 6.21 -3.06
N SER A 323 5.94 5.51 -3.17
CA SER A 323 6.60 5.20 -4.45
C SER A 323 6.98 3.72 -4.51
N ALA A 324 7.20 3.17 -5.70
CA ALA A 324 7.64 1.78 -5.81
C ALA A 324 9.10 1.63 -5.31
N TRP A 325 9.99 2.48 -5.80
CA TRP A 325 11.44 2.29 -5.66
C TRP A 325 12.10 3.20 -4.62
N GLY A 326 11.36 4.11 -3.96
CA GLY A 326 11.94 5.10 -3.06
C GLY A 326 12.21 6.44 -3.76
N GLN A 327 12.74 7.41 -2.99
CA GLN A 327 12.99 8.78 -3.46
C GLN A 327 14.43 9.00 -3.96
N ALA A 328 15.27 7.97 -3.88
CA ALA A 328 16.69 8.03 -4.23
C ALA A 328 17.06 6.90 -5.18
N GLY A 329 18.19 7.05 -5.86
CA GLY A 329 18.74 6.05 -6.77
C GLY A 329 18.18 6.12 -8.20
N PRO A 330 18.79 5.36 -9.14
CA PRO A 330 18.48 5.44 -10.57
C PRO A 330 17.05 5.04 -10.93
N TRP A 331 16.35 4.30 -10.07
CA TRP A 331 14.97 3.86 -10.31
C TRP A 331 13.91 4.67 -9.57
N ALA A 332 14.28 5.74 -8.85
CA ALA A 332 13.31 6.60 -8.14
C ALA A 332 12.18 7.07 -9.07
N GLY A 333 12.50 7.41 -10.32
CA GLY A 333 11.55 7.82 -11.36
C GLY A 333 10.86 6.68 -12.13
N ARG A 334 11.12 5.40 -11.83
CA ARG A 334 10.50 4.28 -12.54
C ARG A 334 9.08 3.99 -12.04
N ARG A 335 8.24 3.44 -12.92
CA ARG A 335 6.97 2.82 -12.51
C ARG A 335 7.26 1.53 -11.75
N GLY A 336 6.35 1.15 -10.87
CA GLY A 336 6.43 -0.13 -10.19
C GLY A 336 5.10 -0.51 -9.57
N TYR A 337 5.00 -1.80 -9.29
CA TYR A 337 3.87 -2.48 -8.68
C TYR A 337 4.45 -3.50 -7.72
N ASP A 338 3.69 -3.91 -6.71
CA ASP A 338 4.10 -4.93 -5.75
C ASP A 338 4.77 -6.14 -6.44
N SER A 339 4.07 -6.78 -7.38
CA SER A 339 4.63 -7.92 -8.14
C SER A 339 5.94 -7.65 -8.89
N LEU A 340 6.20 -6.41 -9.33
CA LEU A 340 7.46 -6.04 -9.97
C LEU A 340 8.57 -5.82 -8.95
N VAL A 341 8.23 -5.25 -7.79
CA VAL A 341 9.17 -5.11 -6.68
C VAL A 341 9.55 -6.49 -6.16
N GLN A 342 8.61 -7.42 -5.97
CA GLN A 342 8.92 -8.79 -5.54
C GLN A 342 9.91 -9.49 -6.51
N MET A 343 9.71 -9.32 -7.82
CA MET A 343 10.63 -9.83 -8.85
C MET A 343 12.03 -9.22 -8.76
N ALA A 344 12.12 -7.89 -8.72
CA ALA A 344 13.40 -7.20 -8.78
C ALA A 344 14.20 -7.31 -7.47
N THR A 345 13.53 -7.41 -6.32
CA THR A 345 14.20 -7.51 -5.02
C THR A 345 14.59 -8.94 -4.64
N GLY A 346 14.25 -9.92 -5.49
CA GLY A 346 14.54 -11.35 -5.28
C GLY A 346 13.66 -12.09 -4.29
N LEU A 347 12.50 -11.53 -3.95
CA LEU A 347 11.50 -12.26 -3.17
C LEU A 347 10.92 -13.43 -3.99
N ASP A 348 10.53 -13.19 -5.26
CA ASP A 348 9.94 -14.24 -6.11
C ASP A 348 10.93 -15.37 -6.43
N ASP A 349 12.21 -15.03 -6.63
CA ASP A 349 13.31 -15.99 -6.87
C ASP A 349 13.51 -16.88 -5.64
N ALA A 350 13.64 -16.27 -4.46
CA ALA A 350 13.89 -17.03 -3.24
C ALA A 350 12.67 -17.82 -2.76
N GLU A 351 11.45 -17.38 -3.09
CA GLU A 351 10.22 -18.15 -2.87
C GLU A 351 10.13 -19.35 -3.82
N ALA A 352 10.54 -19.19 -5.08
CA ALA A 352 10.63 -20.29 -6.04
C ALA A 352 11.65 -21.35 -5.60
N ALA A 353 12.84 -20.92 -5.17
CA ALA A 353 13.86 -21.80 -4.62
C ALA A 353 13.34 -22.61 -3.41
N ALA A 354 12.64 -21.95 -2.47
CA ALA A 354 12.04 -22.64 -1.33
C ALA A 354 10.96 -23.66 -1.74
N ALA A 355 10.26 -23.41 -2.85
CA ALA A 355 9.25 -24.30 -3.41
C ALA A 355 9.80 -25.37 -4.37
N GLY A 356 11.11 -25.38 -4.63
CA GLY A 356 11.71 -26.27 -5.64
C GLY A 356 11.25 -25.97 -7.07
N ALA A 357 10.87 -24.72 -7.35
CA ALA A 357 10.39 -24.28 -8.66
C ALA A 357 11.48 -23.47 -9.40
N ASP A 358 11.55 -23.62 -10.73
CA ASP A 358 12.43 -22.82 -11.60
C ASP A 358 11.83 -21.45 -11.93
N GLN A 359 10.51 -21.39 -12.14
CA GLN A 359 9.82 -20.13 -12.42
C GLN A 359 9.66 -19.29 -11.15
N PRO A 360 9.97 -17.98 -11.17
CA PRO A 360 9.77 -17.08 -10.03
C PRO A 360 8.35 -17.16 -9.48
N LYS A 361 8.24 -17.33 -8.17
CA LYS A 361 6.98 -17.62 -7.48
C LYS A 361 6.51 -16.38 -6.71
N PRO A 362 5.37 -15.77 -7.09
CA PRO A 362 4.85 -14.63 -6.34
C PRO A 362 4.43 -15.04 -4.93
N LEU A 363 4.55 -14.11 -3.98
CA LEU A 363 4.02 -14.27 -2.64
C LEU A 363 2.48 -14.44 -2.65
N PRO A 364 1.88 -15.08 -1.62
CA PRO A 364 0.45 -15.40 -1.61
C PRO A 364 -0.49 -14.19 -1.44
N ALA A 365 0.06 -12.98 -1.37
CA ALA A 365 -0.66 -11.71 -1.32
C ALA A 365 0.17 -10.61 -2.02
N GLN A 366 -0.48 -9.50 -2.39
CA GLN A 366 0.24 -8.25 -2.69
C GLN A 366 0.66 -7.59 -1.36
N ILE A 367 1.52 -8.31 -0.61
CA ILE A 367 1.85 -7.99 0.77
C ILE A 367 2.67 -6.69 0.89
N LEU A 368 3.47 -6.35 -0.11
CA LEU A 368 4.20 -5.08 -0.12
C LEU A 368 3.23 -3.92 -0.26
N ASP A 369 2.20 -4.05 -1.09
CA ASP A 369 1.16 -3.03 -1.23
C ASP A 369 0.33 -2.89 0.06
N HIS A 370 -0.22 -4.00 0.56
CA HIS A 370 -1.07 -3.97 1.76
C HIS A 370 -0.29 -3.51 3.01
N ALA A 371 0.90 -4.04 3.27
CA ALA A 371 1.72 -3.62 4.39
C ALA A 371 2.15 -2.16 4.25
N SER A 372 2.54 -1.70 3.04
CA SER A 372 2.88 -0.29 2.83
C SER A 372 1.69 0.63 3.08
N GLY A 373 0.47 0.22 2.70
CA GLY A 373 -0.75 0.97 3.00
C GLY A 373 -1.00 1.13 4.51
N GLN A 374 -0.78 0.06 5.28
CA GLN A 374 -0.88 0.11 6.75
C GLN A 374 0.23 0.98 7.37
N LEU A 375 1.46 0.86 6.88
CA LEU A 375 2.61 1.69 7.29
C LEU A 375 2.39 3.18 6.98
N MET A 376 1.77 3.50 5.85
CA MET A 376 1.36 4.86 5.49
C MET A 376 0.29 5.41 6.45
N ALA A 377 -0.72 4.59 6.79
CA ALA A 377 -1.75 5.01 7.74
C ALA A 377 -1.19 5.24 9.14
N PHE A 378 -0.31 4.34 9.61
CA PHE A 378 0.49 4.51 10.81
C PHE A 378 1.26 5.84 10.79
N GLY A 379 2.06 6.08 9.74
CA GLY A 379 2.85 7.30 9.62
C GLY A 379 2.00 8.57 9.55
N ALA A 380 0.86 8.53 8.87
CA ALA A 380 -0.09 9.65 8.81
C ALA A 380 -0.63 10.01 10.19
N MET A 381 -1.03 9.02 10.99
CA MET A 381 -1.54 9.23 12.34
C MET A 381 -0.44 9.68 13.31
N ALA A 382 0.77 9.13 13.21
CA ALA A 382 1.93 9.60 13.95
C ALA A 382 2.27 11.07 13.63
N ALA A 383 2.26 11.44 12.34
CA ALA A 383 2.49 12.81 11.90
C ALA A 383 1.38 13.78 12.38
N LEU A 384 0.11 13.34 12.38
CA LEU A 384 -0.99 14.12 12.97
C LEU A 384 -0.80 14.34 14.47
N ARG A 385 -0.29 13.33 15.20
CA ARG A 385 0.04 13.43 16.63
C ARG A 385 1.14 14.48 16.85
N ARG A 386 2.24 14.41 16.10
CA ARG A 386 3.33 15.39 16.16
C ARG A 386 2.86 16.78 15.81
N ARG A 387 2.08 16.94 14.74
CA ARG A 387 1.48 18.24 14.38
C ARG A 387 0.66 18.82 15.53
N ALA A 388 -0.10 18.00 16.25
CA ALA A 388 -0.93 18.47 17.34
C ALA A 388 -0.13 18.92 18.57
N ILE A 389 1.04 18.35 18.81
CA ILE A 389 1.90 18.63 19.97
C ILE A 389 2.96 19.68 19.64
N GLU A 390 3.67 19.51 18.53
CA GLU A 390 4.86 20.25 18.11
C GLU A 390 4.56 21.31 17.03
N GLY A 391 3.44 21.17 16.31
CA GLY A 391 3.16 21.96 15.11
C GLY A 391 3.91 21.47 13.88
N GLY A 392 4.05 22.34 12.89
CA GLY A 392 4.70 22.06 11.61
C GLY A 392 3.84 21.33 10.59
N SER A 393 4.30 21.37 9.34
CA SER A 393 3.88 20.51 8.25
C SER A 393 4.78 19.28 8.19
N TRP A 394 4.23 18.12 7.84
CA TRP A 394 4.95 16.84 7.91
C TRP A 394 4.84 16.06 6.60
N HIS A 395 5.88 15.31 6.26
CA HIS A 395 5.90 14.39 5.13
C HIS A 395 6.20 12.97 5.59
N VAL A 396 5.22 12.09 5.37
CA VAL A 396 5.33 10.65 5.54
C VAL A 396 5.72 10.01 4.21
N ARG A 397 6.83 9.27 4.19
CA ARG A 397 7.36 8.61 2.98
C ARG A 397 7.52 7.11 3.20
N VAL A 398 6.93 6.32 2.32
CA VAL A 398 7.03 4.85 2.29
C VAL A 398 7.39 4.43 0.86
N SER A 399 8.12 3.32 0.71
CA SER A 399 8.33 2.69 -0.60
C SER A 399 8.18 1.19 -0.58
N LEU A 400 7.65 0.62 -1.66
CA LEU A 400 7.49 -0.82 -1.79
C LEU A 400 8.84 -1.54 -1.70
N ALA A 401 9.89 -0.99 -2.30
CA ALA A 401 11.24 -1.53 -2.22
C ALA A 401 11.78 -1.55 -0.77
N ARG A 402 11.49 -0.53 0.04
CA ARG A 402 11.90 -0.55 1.45
C ARG A 402 11.05 -1.52 2.27
N THR A 403 9.76 -1.64 1.97
CA THR A 403 8.87 -2.66 2.55
C THR A 403 9.35 -4.08 2.18
N ALA A 404 9.86 -4.30 0.97
CA ALA A 404 10.43 -5.58 0.55
C ALA A 404 11.70 -5.94 1.34
N HIS A 405 12.60 -4.97 1.54
CA HIS A 405 13.76 -5.16 2.41
C HIS A 405 13.35 -5.46 3.86
N TRP A 406 12.29 -4.80 4.35
CA TRP A 406 11.77 -5.06 5.69
C TRP A 406 11.15 -6.46 5.81
N LEU A 407 10.29 -6.86 4.88
CA LEU A 407 9.71 -8.21 4.82
C LEU A 407 10.80 -9.27 4.81
N ALA A 408 11.82 -9.08 3.97
CA ALA A 408 12.95 -9.98 3.91
C ALA A 408 13.72 -10.04 5.25
N ALA A 409 13.87 -8.91 5.93
CA ALA A 409 14.49 -8.85 7.25
C ALA A 409 13.67 -9.48 8.39
N LEU A 410 12.36 -9.70 8.19
CA LEU A 410 11.53 -10.44 9.15
C LEU A 410 11.89 -11.95 9.19
N GLY A 411 12.66 -12.45 8.22
CA GLY A 411 13.10 -13.85 8.17
C GLY A 411 12.09 -14.78 7.49
N ARG A 412 12.30 -16.09 7.69
CA ARG A 412 11.56 -17.16 7.00
C ARG A 412 10.58 -17.87 7.92
N ALA A 413 9.39 -18.16 7.41
CA ALA A 413 8.37 -18.99 8.07
C ALA A 413 8.69 -20.48 7.83
N ALA A 414 9.16 -21.18 8.88
CA ALA A 414 9.47 -22.60 8.79
C ALA A 414 8.21 -23.41 8.41
N GLY A 415 8.34 -24.28 7.41
CA GLY A 415 7.21 -25.06 6.87
C GLY A 415 6.11 -24.23 6.20
N GLY A 416 6.34 -22.92 5.97
CA GLY A 416 5.26 -22.02 5.55
C GLY A 416 4.67 -22.32 4.18
N LEU A 417 5.44 -22.90 3.25
CA LEU A 417 4.91 -23.36 1.96
C LEU A 417 3.91 -24.53 2.06
N ALA A 418 3.90 -25.26 3.17
CA ALA A 418 2.93 -26.33 3.44
C ALA A 418 1.65 -25.82 4.13
N ALA A 419 1.59 -24.53 4.50
CA ALA A 419 0.39 -23.95 5.09
C ALA A 419 -0.77 -23.99 4.08
N PRO A 420 -2.02 -24.15 4.54
CA PRO A 420 -3.18 -24.11 3.65
C PRO A 420 -3.32 -22.73 3.01
N ASP A 421 -3.81 -22.68 1.76
CA ASP A 421 -4.24 -21.44 1.11
C ASP A 421 -5.73 -21.21 1.39
N PRO A 422 -6.13 -20.27 2.27
CA PRO A 422 -7.55 -20.13 2.64
C PRO A 422 -8.39 -19.66 1.45
N GLY A 423 -9.35 -20.50 1.06
CA GLY A 423 -10.39 -20.18 0.09
C GLY A 423 -11.56 -19.43 0.72
N PHE A 424 -12.54 -19.04 -0.11
CA PHE A 424 -13.69 -18.25 0.35
C PHE A 424 -14.50 -18.95 1.47
N ASN A 425 -14.63 -20.28 1.41
CA ASN A 425 -15.40 -21.00 2.42
C ASN A 425 -14.66 -21.10 3.77
N ASP A 426 -13.33 -21.10 3.78
CA ASP A 426 -12.50 -21.23 4.98
C ASP A 426 -12.47 -19.96 5.84
N VAL A 427 -12.99 -18.85 5.30
CA VAL A 427 -12.89 -17.51 5.89
C VAL A 427 -14.24 -16.88 6.20
N ARG A 428 -15.35 -17.63 6.06
CA ARG A 428 -16.72 -17.11 6.26
C ARG A 428 -16.93 -16.48 7.64
N ASP A 429 -16.22 -16.97 8.67
CA ASP A 429 -16.24 -16.43 10.03
C ASP A 429 -15.68 -14.99 10.11
N ARG A 430 -14.92 -14.57 9.09
CA ARG A 430 -14.29 -13.24 8.98
C ARG A 430 -14.90 -12.38 7.89
N LEU A 431 -16.01 -12.82 7.29
CA LEU A 431 -16.76 -12.02 6.34
C LEU A 431 -17.92 -11.29 7.01
N GLU A 432 -18.28 -10.15 6.43
CA GLU A 432 -19.48 -9.41 6.75
C GLU A 432 -20.18 -8.96 5.47
N GLU A 433 -21.49 -8.73 5.59
CA GLU A 433 -22.27 -8.17 4.50
C GLU A 433 -22.56 -6.70 4.75
N THR A 434 -22.42 -5.88 3.72
CA THR A 434 -22.73 -4.45 3.80
C THR A 434 -23.40 -3.96 2.52
N ALA A 435 -24.27 -2.96 2.64
CA ALA A 435 -24.85 -2.31 1.46
C ALA A 435 -23.82 -1.40 0.78
N SER A 436 -23.86 -1.28 -0.54
CA SER A 436 -22.99 -0.38 -1.28
C SER A 436 -23.64 0.20 -2.53
N GLY A 437 -22.96 1.17 -3.15
CA GLY A 437 -23.33 1.68 -4.46
C GLY A 437 -23.13 0.70 -5.63
N PHE A 438 -22.67 -0.53 -5.35
CA PHE A 438 -22.49 -1.61 -6.33
C PHE A 438 -23.42 -2.80 -6.09
N GLY A 439 -24.25 -2.78 -5.03
CA GLY A 439 -25.01 -3.95 -4.56
C GLY A 439 -24.64 -4.36 -3.13
N ARG A 440 -25.10 -5.53 -2.69
CA ARG A 440 -24.70 -6.11 -1.41
C ARG A 440 -23.28 -6.65 -1.51
N LEU A 441 -22.37 -6.12 -0.71
CA LEU A 441 -20.99 -6.60 -0.67
C LEU A 441 -20.83 -7.69 0.39
N THR A 442 -20.07 -8.73 0.09
CA THR A 442 -19.44 -9.59 1.09
C THR A 442 -17.96 -9.23 1.16
N VAL A 443 -17.50 -8.75 2.32
CA VAL A 443 -16.15 -8.18 2.52
C VAL A 443 -15.50 -8.74 3.78
N VAL A 444 -14.16 -8.67 3.85
CA VAL A 444 -13.41 -9.06 5.04
C VAL A 444 -13.57 -8.01 6.14
N ARG A 445 -13.87 -8.47 7.36
CA ARG A 445 -13.94 -7.64 8.57
C ARG A 445 -12.56 -7.07 8.91
N PRO A 446 -12.48 -5.91 9.57
CA PRO A 446 -11.20 -5.39 10.07
C PRO A 446 -10.50 -6.39 10.99
N ALA A 447 -9.22 -6.63 10.79
CA ALA A 447 -8.42 -7.51 11.65
C ALA A 447 -8.11 -6.88 13.02
N ALA A 448 -7.97 -5.55 13.07
CA ALA A 448 -7.73 -4.82 14.31
C ALA A 448 -9.00 -4.69 15.15
N ARG A 449 -8.90 -5.10 16.42
CA ARG A 449 -9.94 -4.92 17.44
C ARG A 449 -9.47 -3.90 18.47
N LEU A 450 -10.20 -2.81 18.62
CA LEU A 450 -9.91 -1.72 19.55
C LEU A 450 -11.00 -1.68 20.64
N SER A 451 -10.60 -1.57 21.91
CA SER A 451 -11.56 -1.69 23.04
C SER A 451 -12.51 -0.50 23.20
N GLU A 452 -12.09 0.72 22.82
CA GLU A 452 -12.88 1.95 23.02
C GLU A 452 -13.40 2.52 21.71
N THR A 453 -12.59 2.46 20.64
CA THR A 453 -12.95 3.01 19.33
C THR A 453 -12.90 1.93 18.24
N PRO A 454 -13.88 1.01 18.18
CA PRO A 454 -13.93 -0.02 17.14
C PRO A 454 -13.84 0.57 15.73
N LEU A 455 -13.09 -0.08 14.84
CA LEU A 455 -12.95 0.37 13.46
C LEU A 455 -14.27 0.18 12.71
N GLN A 456 -14.79 1.27 12.12
CA GLN A 456 -16.09 1.27 11.45
C GLN A 456 -16.08 2.21 10.25
N TRP A 457 -16.53 1.72 9.10
CA TRP A 457 -16.72 2.56 7.91
C TRP A 457 -18.14 3.13 7.89
N ARG A 458 -18.25 4.45 8.12
CA ARG A 458 -19.55 5.16 8.17
C ARG A 458 -20.23 5.31 6.81
N ARG A 459 -19.49 5.14 5.72
CA ARG A 459 -19.98 5.31 4.35
C ARG A 459 -19.79 4.02 3.54
N PRO A 460 -20.73 3.68 2.65
CA PRO A 460 -20.57 2.53 1.77
C PRO A 460 -19.46 2.78 0.75
N SER A 461 -18.95 1.71 0.12
CA SER A 461 -18.24 1.84 -1.15
C SER A 461 -19.19 2.37 -2.23
N VAL A 462 -18.70 3.27 -3.08
CA VAL A 462 -19.50 3.88 -4.17
C VAL A 462 -18.73 3.90 -5.49
N PRO A 463 -19.42 3.98 -6.64
CA PRO A 463 -18.79 4.23 -7.93
C PRO A 463 -17.90 5.49 -7.94
N LEU A 464 -16.89 5.47 -8.80
CA LEU A 464 -15.97 6.59 -8.94
C LEU A 464 -16.67 7.84 -9.49
N GLY A 465 -16.61 8.93 -8.73
CA GLY A 465 -17.23 10.21 -9.09
C GLY A 465 -18.67 10.39 -8.64
N THR A 466 -19.18 9.55 -7.73
CA THR A 466 -20.54 9.68 -7.17
C THR A 466 -20.81 11.03 -6.51
N HIS A 467 -19.79 11.67 -5.93
CA HIS A 467 -19.94 12.87 -5.10
C HIS A 467 -19.38 14.12 -5.78
N ALA A 468 -19.90 15.28 -5.36
CA ALA A 468 -19.33 16.57 -5.73
C ALA A 468 -17.92 16.76 -5.13
N PRO A 469 -17.05 17.58 -5.76
CA PRO A 469 -15.73 17.90 -5.22
C PRO A 469 -15.81 18.92 -4.07
N ALA A 470 -16.38 18.48 -2.95
CA ALA A 470 -16.60 19.26 -1.73
C ALA A 470 -16.44 18.37 -0.49
N TRP A 471 -16.04 18.98 0.64
CA TRP A 471 -16.08 18.30 1.94
C TRP A 471 -17.54 18.09 2.37
N PRO A 472 -17.86 16.99 3.07
CA PRO A 472 -19.18 16.81 3.64
C PRO A 472 -19.47 17.94 4.64
N ALA A 473 -20.74 18.35 4.72
CA ALA A 473 -21.17 19.22 5.82
C ALA A 473 -20.82 18.55 7.15
N GLY A 474 -20.34 19.32 8.13
CA GLY A 474 -19.89 18.79 9.41
C GLY A 474 -20.95 17.88 10.03
N THR A 475 -20.60 16.62 10.23
CA THR A 475 -21.45 15.60 10.89
C THR A 475 -21.40 15.71 12.39
#